data_AF-A0A933R4R1-F1
#
_entry.id   AF-A0A933R4R1-F1
#
_cell.length_a   1.000
_cell.length_b   1.000
_cell.length_c   1.000
_cell.angle_alpha   90.00
_cell.angle_beta   90.00
_cell.angle_gamma   90.00
#
_symmetry.space_group_name_H-M   'P 1'
#
loop_
_entity.id
_entity.type
_entity.pdbx_description
1 polymer ?
#
loop_
_entity_poly.entity_id
_entity_poly.type
_entity_poly.pdbx_seq_one_letter_code
_entity_poly.pdbx_strand_id
1 'polypeptide(L)'
;MAKPEKKVMVFGTFAVLHPGHLYFFHEAKKHGEKLIVVVARDATVYKIKGFLPKIDEQARRDMVDAIKFVDKAVLGDKKDWYKIILKYKPEI
;
A
#
# COMPACT_ATOMS: atom_id res chain seq x y z
N MET A 1 -10.73 23.75 -16.65
CA MET A 1 -9.66 22.74 -16.52
C MET A 1 -10.02 21.82 -15.36
N ALA A 2 -9.98 20.50 -15.54
CA ALA A 2 -10.26 19.57 -14.45
C ALA A 2 -9.21 19.72 -13.34
N LYS A 3 -9.65 19.72 -12.08
CA LYS A 3 -8.76 19.78 -10.92
C LYS A 3 -7.89 18.49 -10.92
N PRO A 4 -6.58 18.57 -10.64
CA PRO A 4 -5.74 17.38 -10.58
C PRO A 4 -6.27 16.40 -9.52
N GLU A 5 -6.36 15.11 -9.86
CA GLU A 5 -6.77 14.05 -8.92
C GLU A 5 -5.76 13.95 -7.77
N LYS A 6 -6.24 14.10 -6.54
CA LYS A 6 -5.44 13.99 -5.31
C LYS A 6 -5.23 12.51 -4.99
N LYS A 7 -3.97 12.09 -4.97
CA LYS A 7 -3.54 10.75 -4.63
C LYS A 7 -3.13 10.69 -3.17
N VAL A 8 -3.64 9.68 -2.48
CA VAL A 8 -3.28 9.28 -1.14
C VAL A 8 -2.41 8.04 -1.24
N MET A 9 -1.34 7.97 -0.46
CA MET A 9 -0.48 6.79 -0.38
C MET A 9 -0.39 6.27 1.04
N VAL A 10 -0.55 4.95 1.21
CA VAL A 10 -0.35 4.28 2.50
C VAL A 10 0.62 3.12 2.36
N PHE A 11 1.33 2.79 3.44
CA PHE A 11 2.33 1.72 3.46
C PHE A 11 1.98 0.68 4.53
N GLY A 12 2.26 -0.59 4.27
CA GLY A 12 2.10 -1.63 5.28
C GLY A 12 2.49 -3.03 4.83
N THR A 13 2.60 -3.96 5.78
CA THR A 13 2.83 -5.37 5.46
C THR A 13 1.55 -6.05 4.97
N PHE A 14 0.41 -5.79 5.61
CA PHE A 14 -0.88 -6.39 5.28
C PHE A 14 -0.83 -7.94 5.22
N ALA A 15 -0.17 -8.56 6.22
CA ALA A 15 0.12 -9.99 6.23
C ALA A 15 -1.12 -10.89 6.29
N VAL A 16 -2.11 -10.49 7.07
CA VAL A 16 -3.43 -11.10 7.14
C VAL A 16 -4.43 -9.96 7.12
N LEU A 17 -5.28 -9.93 6.10
CA LEU A 17 -6.33 -8.92 6.00
C LEU A 17 -7.40 -9.17 7.07
N HIS A 18 -7.88 -8.09 7.67
CA HIS A 18 -8.89 -8.11 8.71
C HIS A 18 -9.67 -6.78 8.69
N PRO A 19 -10.81 -6.65 9.38
CA PRO A 19 -11.67 -5.47 9.28
C PRO A 19 -10.96 -4.14 9.57
N GLY A 20 -10.00 -4.12 10.50
CA GLY A 20 -9.16 -2.94 10.74
C GLY A 20 -8.42 -2.41 9.50
N HIS A 21 -7.92 -3.28 8.62
CA HIS A 21 -7.30 -2.85 7.36
C HIS A 21 -8.34 -2.27 6.38
N LEU A 22 -9.52 -2.88 6.30
CA LEU A 22 -10.61 -2.37 5.45
C LEU A 22 -11.05 -0.98 5.91
N TYR A 23 -11.22 -0.79 7.22
CA TYR A 23 -11.50 0.51 7.81
C TYR A 23 -10.39 1.52 7.51
N PHE A 24 -9.13 1.12 7.70
CA PHE A 24 -7.99 1.99 7.40
C PHE A 24 -7.95 2.44 5.93
N PHE A 25 -8.13 1.53 4.97
CA PHE A 25 -8.17 1.89 3.55
C PHE A 25 -9.38 2.76 3.21
N HIS A 26 -10.53 2.48 3.80
CA HIS A 26 -11.73 3.30 3.64
C HIS A 26 -11.50 4.73 4.13
N GLU A 27 -10.92 4.91 5.33
CA GLU A 27 -10.61 6.24 5.87
C GLU A 27 -9.54 6.94 5.02
N ALA A 28 -8.46 6.23 4.63
CA ALA A 28 -7.42 6.79 3.77
C ALA A 28 -7.98 7.30 2.43
N LYS A 29 -8.90 6.54 1.80
CA LYS A 29 -9.56 6.93 0.55
C LYS A 29 -10.38 8.22 0.68
N LYS A 30 -10.86 8.61 1.87
CA LYS A 30 -11.58 9.89 2.05
C LYS A 30 -10.68 11.12 1.88
N HIS A 31 -9.36 10.94 1.92
CA HIS A 31 -8.41 12.05 1.83
C HIS A 31 -8.06 12.44 0.39
N GLY A 32 -8.52 11.71 -0.63
CA GLY A 32 -8.29 12.03 -2.05
C GLY A 32 -9.04 11.10 -3.02
N GLU A 33 -9.00 11.42 -4.31
CA GLU A 33 -9.72 10.68 -5.35
C GLU A 33 -9.05 9.36 -5.72
N LYS A 34 -7.77 9.15 -5.38
CA LYS A 34 -7.03 7.90 -5.63
C LYS A 34 -6.29 7.42 -4.39
N LEU A 35 -6.41 6.15 -4.04
CA LEU A 35 -5.67 5.48 -2.97
C LEU A 35 -4.68 4.49 -3.57
N ILE A 36 -3.39 4.71 -3.32
CA ILE A 36 -2.30 3.81 -3.67
C ILE A 36 -1.81 3.13 -2.39
N VAL A 37 -1.90 1.80 -2.35
CA VAL A 37 -1.40 1.02 -1.20
C VAL A 37 -0.07 0.39 -1.56
N VAL A 38 0.96 0.68 -0.77
CA VAL A 38 2.30 0.11 -0.93
C VAL A 38 2.47 -1.05 0.05
N VAL A 39 2.55 -2.25 -0.51
CA VAL A 39 2.74 -3.50 0.21
C VAL A 39 4.24 -3.74 0.41
N ALA A 40 4.65 -3.90 1.65
CA ALA A 40 6.05 -4.12 2.02
C ALA A 40 6.59 -5.43 1.41
N ARG A 41 7.86 -5.38 0.97
CA ARG A 41 8.58 -6.56 0.47
C ARG A 41 8.87 -7.52 1.61
N ASP A 42 8.89 -8.82 1.33
CA ASP A 42 9.24 -9.86 2.29
C ASP A 42 10.64 -9.64 2.88
N ALA A 43 11.60 -9.26 2.03
CA ALA A 43 12.95 -8.90 2.46
C ALA A 43 12.97 -7.72 3.44
N THR A 44 12.13 -6.71 3.21
CA THR A 44 11.98 -5.56 4.10
C THR A 44 11.36 -5.98 5.43
N VAL A 45 10.32 -6.82 5.39
CA VAL A 45 9.67 -7.33 6.60
C VAL A 45 10.63 -8.16 7.44
N TYR A 46 11.37 -9.09 6.82
CA TYR A 46 12.36 -9.90 7.50
C TYR A 46 13.46 -9.04 8.13
N LYS A 47 14.00 -8.08 7.39
CA LYS A 47 15.03 -7.16 7.90
C LYS A 47 14.57 -6.38 9.14
N ILE A 48 13.30 -5.96 9.19
CA ILE A 48 12.78 -5.13 10.28
C ILE A 48 12.26 -5.98 11.46
N LYS A 49 11.55 -7.08 11.17
CA LYS A 49 10.83 -7.87 12.18
C LYS A 49 11.54 -9.17 12.58
N GLY A 50 12.54 -9.60 11.82
CA GLY A 50 13.28 -10.85 12.05
C GLY A 50 12.56 -12.11 11.59
N PHE A 51 11.40 -12.01 10.96
CA PHE A 51 10.63 -13.14 10.44
C PHE A 51 9.87 -12.78 9.16
N LEU A 52 9.56 -13.79 8.36
CA LEU A 52 8.79 -13.64 7.13
C LEU A 52 7.28 -13.67 7.42
N PRO A 53 6.47 -12.90 6.68
CA PRO A 53 5.03 -13.11 6.63
C PRO A 53 4.69 -14.54 6.19
N LYS A 54 3.55 -15.07 6.64
CA LYS A 54 3.04 -16.37 6.18
C LYS A 54 2.55 -16.35 4.72
N ILE A 55 2.10 -15.19 4.26
CA ILE A 55 1.63 -14.95 2.89
C ILE A 55 2.69 -14.12 2.18
N ASP A 56 3.17 -14.58 1.02
CA ASP A 56 4.21 -13.91 0.27
C ASP A 56 3.78 -12.51 -0.21
N GLU A 57 4.75 -11.67 -0.54
CA GLU A 57 4.51 -10.29 -0.94
C GLU A 57 3.57 -10.14 -2.13
N GLN A 58 3.64 -11.06 -3.09
CA GLN A 58 2.86 -11.00 -4.32
C GLN A 58 1.38 -11.28 -4.01
N ALA A 59 1.10 -12.36 -3.28
CA ALA A 59 -0.25 -12.68 -2.83
C ALA A 59 -0.85 -11.58 -1.92
N ARG A 60 -0.07 -11.05 -0.98
CA ARG A 60 -0.52 -9.92 -0.13
C ARG A 60 -0.91 -8.70 -0.96
N ARG A 61 -0.11 -8.38 -1.99
CA ARG A 61 -0.39 -7.24 -2.88
C ARG A 61 -1.66 -7.48 -3.69
N ASP A 62 -1.85 -8.66 -4.26
CA ASP A 62 -3.04 -8.97 -5.06
C ASP A 62 -4.32 -8.98 -4.20
N MET A 63 -4.25 -9.49 -2.97
CA MET A 63 -5.35 -9.41 -2.01
C MET A 63 -5.73 -7.96 -1.66
N VAL A 64 -4.74 -7.07 -1.52
CA VAL A 64 -4.97 -5.65 -1.25
C VAL A 64 -5.55 -4.94 -2.48
N ASP A 65 -5.08 -5.27 -3.69
CA ASP A 65 -5.55 -4.68 -4.96
C ASP A 65 -7.03 -5.00 -5.22
N ALA A 66 -7.51 -6.15 -4.76
CA ALA A 66 -8.90 -6.58 -4.89
C ALA A 66 -9.89 -5.82 -3.97
N ILE A 67 -9.39 -4.99 -3.04
CA ILE A 67 -10.23 -4.25 -2.09
C ILE A 67 -10.86 -3.06 -2.80
N LYS A 68 -12.19 -2.95 -2.76
CA LYS A 68 -12.99 -1.90 -3.43
C LYS A 68 -12.47 -0.46 -3.25
N PHE A 69 -11.89 -0.13 -2.09
CA PHE A 69 -11.43 1.22 -1.77
C PHE A 69 -10.01 1.53 -2.26
N VAL A 70 -9.28 0.51 -2.70
CA VAL A 70 -7.89 0.61 -3.18
C VAL A 70 -7.93 0.77 -4.70
N ASP A 71 -7.43 1.89 -5.22
CA ASP A 71 -7.34 2.07 -6.69
C ASP A 71 -6.14 1.35 -7.27
N LYS A 72 -5.09 1.16 -6.47
CA LYS A 72 -3.88 0.47 -6.90
C LYS A 72 -3.07 -0.03 -5.71
N ALA A 73 -2.77 -1.32 -5.67
CA ALA A 73 -1.78 -1.90 -4.79
C ALA A 73 -0.46 -2.14 -5.54
N VAL A 74 0.66 -1.80 -4.92
CA VAL A 74 2.00 -1.99 -5.49
C VAL A 74 2.93 -2.54 -4.46
N LEU A 75 3.95 -3.27 -4.90
CA LEU A 75 5.03 -3.65 -4.02
C LEU A 75 5.99 -2.48 -3.81
N GLY A 76 6.51 -2.34 -2.59
CA GLY A 76 7.54 -1.36 -2.26
C GLY A 76 8.82 -1.55 -3.07
N ASP A 77 9.73 -0.58 -2.99
CA ASP A 77 11.08 -0.78 -3.53
C ASP A 77 11.90 -1.69 -2.60
N LYS A 78 12.82 -2.47 -3.17
CA LYS A 78 13.66 -3.41 -2.40
C LYS A 78 14.77 -2.72 -1.61
N LYS A 79 15.18 -1.52 -2.01
CA LYS A 79 16.34 -0.79 -1.46
C LYS A 79 15.96 0.55 -0.85
N ASP A 80 15.05 1.28 -1.50
CA ASP A 80 14.73 2.67 -1.13
C ASP A 80 13.23 2.96 -1.25
N TRP A 81 12.57 3.04 -0.10
CA TRP A 81 11.14 3.29 0.01
C TRP A 81 10.71 4.65 -0.58
N TYR A 82 11.60 5.65 -0.62
CA TYR A 82 11.30 6.96 -1.21
C TYR A 82 11.07 6.88 -2.73
N LYS A 83 11.64 5.90 -3.42
CA LYS A 83 11.45 5.76 -4.89
C LYS A 83 10.00 5.62 -5.28
N ILE A 84 9.20 4.94 -4.45
CA ILE A 84 7.76 4.77 -4.72
C ILE A 84 7.03 6.10 -4.56
N ILE A 85 7.37 6.89 -3.54
CA ILE A 85 6.83 8.23 -3.32
C ILE A 85 7.17 9.12 -4.52
N LEU A 86 8.43 9.15 -4.95
CA LEU A 86 8.89 9.96 -6.10
C LEU A 86 8.24 9.53 -7.42
N LYS A 87 7.98 8.22 -7.58
CA LYS A 87 7.33 7.66 -8.77
C LYS A 87 5.87 8.08 -8.89
N TYR A 88 5.10 8.01 -7.81
CA TYR A 88 3.66 8.27 -7.85
C TYR A 88 3.27 9.68 -7.44
N LYS A 89 4.18 10.41 -6.78
CA LYS A 89 4.01 11.80 -6.31
C LYS A 89 2.66 12.01 -5.61
N PRO A 90 2.35 11.26 -4.54
CA PRO A 90 1.11 11.46 -3.80
C PRO A 90 1.09 12.81 -3.09
N GLU A 91 -0.10 13.34 -2.86
CA GLU A 91 -0.32 14.60 -2.15
C GLU A 91 -0.50 14.39 -0.64
N ILE A 92 -0.85 13.16 -0.22
CA ILE A 92 -0.94 12.70 1.18
C ILE A 92 -0.25 11.36 1.33
#